data_AF-A0AAJ4JT99-F1
#
_entry.id   AF-A0AAJ4JT99-F1
#
_cell.length_a   1.000
_cell.length_b   1.000
_cell.length_c   1.000
_cell.angle_alpha   90.00
_cell.angle_beta   90.00
_cell.angle_gamma   90.00
#
_symmetry.space_group_name_H-M   'P 1'
#
loop_
_entity.id
_entity.type
_entity.pdbx_description
1 polymer ?
#
loop_
_entity_poly.entity_id
_entity_poly.type
_entity_poly.pdbx_seq_one_letter_code
_entity_poly.pdbx_strand_id
1 'polypeptide(L)' 'MTQCENSEEEIKQYMIYYNNYRYQWDLKKMTPVLYRSHLLDVA' A
#
# COMPACT_ATOMS: atom_id res chain seq x y z
N MET A 1 15.70 -21.46 13.98
CA MET A 1 15.02 -20.16 14.15
C MET A 1 15.33 -19.27 12.95
N THR A 2 14.76 -19.52 11.76
CA THR A 2 15.02 -18.64 10.60
C THR A 2 14.04 -18.88 9.44
N GLN A 3 12.73 -18.84 9.68
CA GLN A 3 11.78 -18.85 8.56
C GLN A 3 10.62 -17.87 8.81
N CYS A 4 10.03 -17.86 10.01
CA CYS A 4 8.88 -16.99 10.31
C CYS A 4 9.24 -15.49 10.38
N GLU A 5 10.40 -15.12 10.92
CA GLU A 5 10.80 -13.71 11.06
C GLU A 5 11.01 -13.04 9.69
N ASN A 6 11.50 -13.78 8.68
CA ASN A 6 11.64 -13.26 7.31
C ASN A 6 10.28 -12.99 6.65
N SER A 7 9.29 -13.87 6.87
CA SER A 7 7.99 -13.73 6.21
C SER A 7 7.20 -12.52 6.72
N GLU A 8 7.29 -12.19 8.00
CA GLU A 8 6.66 -10.97 8.54
C GLU A 8 7.27 -9.70 7.97
N GLU A 9 8.60 -9.68 7.79
CA GLU A 9 9.29 -8.54 7.20
C GLU A 9 8.92 -8.38 5.73
N GLU A 10 8.89 -9.46 4.95
CA GLU A 10 8.46 -9.43 3.55
C GLU A 10 7.02 -8.91 3.40
N ILE A 11 6.11 -9.32 4.30
CA ILE A 11 4.73 -8.83 4.30
C ILE A 11 4.70 -7.33 4.62
N LYS A 12 5.46 -6.85 5.62
CA LYS A 12 5.53 -5.43 5.95
C LYS A 12 6.07 -4.61 4.79
N GLN A 13 7.14 -5.06 4.15
CA GLN A 13 7.72 -4.41 2.98
C GLN A 13 6.73 -4.38 1.81
N TYR A 14 6.02 -5.48 1.58
CA TYR A 14 4.96 -5.52 0.57
C TYR A 14 3.81 -4.55 0.89
N MET A 15 3.37 -4.45 2.15
CA MET A 15 2.34 -3.50 2.56
C MET A 15 2.77 -2.05 2.34
N ILE A 16 4.02 -1.70 2.68
CA ILE A 16 4.57 -0.36 2.42
C ILE A 16 4.59 -0.09 0.92
N TYR A 17 5.09 -1.04 0.13
CA TYR A 17 5.12 -0.95 -1.33
C TYR A 17 3.73 -0.73 -1.92
N TYR A 18 2.78 -1.58 -1.55
CA TYR A 18 1.40 -1.54 -2.03
C TYR A 18 0.72 -0.21 -1.71
N ASN A 19 0.84 0.25 -0.46
CA ASN A 19 0.14 1.44 0.01
C ASN A 19 0.69 2.75 -0.58
N ASN A 20 1.99 2.81 -0.85
CA ASN A 20 2.67 4.07 -1.20
C ASN A 20 3.11 4.17 -2.65
N TYR A 21 3.32 3.04 -3.34
CA TYR A 21 3.98 3.04 -4.65
C TYR A 21 3.20 2.29 -5.74
N ARG A 22 2.28 1.38 -5.37
CA ARG A 22 1.48 0.66 -6.35
C ARG A 22 0.26 1.49 -6.78
N TYR A 23 0.32 2.01 -8.00
CA TYR A 23 -0.80 2.73 -8.60
C TYR A 23 -1.93 1.78 -9.04
N GLN A 24 -3.16 2.10 -8.67
CA GLN A 24 -4.34 1.30 -8.98
C GLN A 24 -5.07 1.87 -10.20
N TRP A 25 -5.11 1.11 -11.29
CA TRP A 25 -5.70 1.54 -12.58
C TRP A 25 -7.17 1.93 -12.45
N ASP A 26 -7.94 1.16 -11.69
CA ASP A 26 -9.37 1.41 -11.47
C ASP A 26 -9.64 2.63 -10.56
N LEU A 27 -8.64 3.06 -9.77
CA LEU A 27 -8.74 4.19 -8.85
C LEU A 27 -8.00 5.42 -9.39
N LYS A 28 -8.29 5.78 -10.65
CA LYS A 28 -7.71 6.94 -11.34
C LYS A 28 -6.17 6.94 -11.36
N LYS A 29 -5.54 5.76 -11.28
CA LYS A 29 -4.08 5.61 -11.17
C LYS A 29 -3.51 6.36 -9.96
N MET A 30 -4.15 6.24 -8.80
CA MET A 30 -3.65 6.73 -7.52
C MET A 30 -3.12 5.56 -6.67
N THR A 31 -2.22 5.87 -5.73
CA THR A 31 -1.82 4.92 -4.69
C THR A 31 -2.88 4.90 -3.59
N PRO A 32 -3.00 3.82 -2.81
CA PRO A 32 -4.01 3.71 -1.75
C PRO A 32 -4.01 4.91 -0.79
N VAL A 33 -2.84 5.43 -0.41
CA VAL A 33 -2.72 6.60 0.47
C VAL A 33 -3.23 7.87 -0.21
N LEU A 34 -2.86 8.11 -1.47
CA LEU A 34 -3.32 9.28 -2.23
C LEU A 34 -4.83 9.23 -2.47
N TYR A 35 -5.37 8.06 -2.78
CA TYR A 35 -6.79 7.88 -3.00
C TYR A 35 -7.60 8.15 -1.71
N ARG A 36 -7.09 7.71 -0.55
CA ARG A 36 -7.71 8.03 0.75
C ARG A 36 -7.75 9.54 0.99
N SER A 37 -6.65 10.26 0.78
CA SER A 37 -6.65 11.73 0.93
C SER A 37 -7.62 12.41 -0.04
N HIS A 38 -7.63 11.98 -1.31
CA HIS A 38 -8.57 12.48 -2.30
C HIS A 38 -10.03 12.31 -1.88
N LEU A 39 -10.40 11.17 -1.27
CA LEU A 39 -11.75 10.96 -0.77
C LEU A 39 -12.10 11.86 0.41
N LEU A 40 -11.14 12.17 1.29
CA LEU A 40 -11.35 13.07 2.42
C LEU A 40 -11.47 14.54 1.99
N ASP A 41 -10.78 14.93 0.91
CA ASP A 41 -10.88 16.28 0.35
C ASP A 41 -12.17 16.50 -0.47
N VAL A 42 -12.76 15.42 -0.99
CA VAL A 42 -14.01 15.44 -1.77
C VAL A 42 -15.26 15.35 -0.88
N ALA A 43 -15.12 14.86 0.36
CA ALA A 43 -16.20 14.76 1.35
C ALA A 43 -16.53 16.11 1.99
#